data_AF-A0A965E022-F1
#
_entry.id   AF-A0A965E022-F1
#
_cell.length_a   1.000
_cell.length_b   1.000
_cell.length_c   1.000
_cell.angle_alpha   90.00
_cell.angle_beta   90.00
_cell.angle_gamma   90.00
#
_symmetry.space_group_name_H-M   'P 1'
#
loop_
_entity.id
_entity.type
_entity.pdbx_description
1 polymer ?
#
loop_
_entity_poly.entity_id
_entity_poly.type
_entity_poly.pdbx_seq_one_letter_code
_entity_poly.pdbx_strand_id
1 'polypeptide(L)'
;MLMLVSLTAVRYVVSSACKSADVGQGDYLAEQAARAVGVLHRYFVDPSGRLTKAISLANERSWQAIEIALAGDSFWERCKATFTSAEDRNLSTQVRDFLDKVPLNELPGNRAEFRRECLDQLRRARRAGTLSRGQLDPRKLEQAGSSLARYADPSALLQAEWQAVGRMADELRPNYPLLAQFVGLQTGTELPLLAVAARYYFRRAVEQDAELARGLSFARLEAIGSAQDAGFARLEGLFTRHADRLEELLNGLLVVAVETRQSVQRVEEQLAAYQRQIEELIQRLGMQHQKVQSKDSLLIKTDEERRLIRETLNRYRTLPEDQRRKCPELLSSVAQLENAAGDHQQALLDFQLVAEIAGNDKPMEAQAHYNAYRAALERAGTAKTREDAQVAYGV
;
A
#
# COMPACT_ATOMS: atom_id res chain seq x y z
N MET A 1 -31.43 30.29 3.25
CA MET A 1 -30.13 31.01 3.19
C MET A 1 -29.21 30.76 4.37
N LEU A 2 -29.68 30.84 5.63
CA LEU A 2 -28.87 30.56 6.83
C LEU A 2 -28.16 29.19 6.81
N MET A 3 -28.75 28.18 6.17
CA MET A 3 -28.11 26.87 5.95
C MET A 3 -26.72 26.95 5.29
N LEU A 4 -26.46 27.93 4.42
CA LEU A 4 -25.16 28.06 3.76
C LEU A 4 -24.06 28.45 4.76
N VAL A 5 -24.37 29.46 5.58
CA VAL A 5 -23.47 29.94 6.63
C VAL A 5 -23.24 28.86 7.67
N SER A 6 -24.28 28.12 8.03
CA SER A 6 -24.14 26.96 8.91
C SER A 6 -23.27 25.88 8.30
N LEU A 7 -23.46 25.52 7.02
CA LEU A 7 -22.62 24.51 6.36
C LEU A 7 -21.15 24.94 6.34
N THR A 8 -20.89 26.23 6.11
CA THR A 8 -19.53 26.78 6.15
C THR A 8 -18.92 26.85 7.55
N ALA A 9 -19.74 27.12 8.57
CA ALA A 9 -19.34 27.10 9.98
C ALA A 9 -19.01 25.67 10.44
N VAL A 10 -19.86 24.70 10.06
CA VAL A 10 -19.61 23.28 10.31
C VAL A 10 -18.34 22.83 9.60
N ARG A 11 -18.11 23.27 8.34
CA ARG A 11 -16.84 23.01 7.64
C ARG A 11 -15.63 23.55 8.40
N TYR A 12 -15.67 24.75 8.97
CA TYR A 12 -14.53 25.28 9.72
C TYR A 12 -14.14 24.34 10.88
N VAL A 13 -15.14 23.82 11.59
CA VAL A 13 -14.94 22.87 12.70
C VAL A 13 -14.46 21.51 12.16
N VAL A 14 -15.15 20.93 11.19
CA VAL A 14 -14.88 19.59 10.63
C VAL A 14 -13.54 19.54 9.87
N SER A 15 -13.27 20.49 8.98
CA SER A 15 -12.02 20.50 8.19
C SER A 15 -10.77 20.65 9.07
N SER A 16 -10.90 21.32 10.22
CA SER A 16 -9.82 21.46 11.18
C SER A 16 -9.51 20.16 11.93
N ALA A 17 -10.50 19.26 12.06
CA ALA A 17 -10.35 17.92 12.64
C ALA A 17 -9.92 16.87 11.58
N CYS A 18 -10.37 17.01 10.34
CA CYS A 18 -10.00 16.09 9.25
C CYS A 18 -8.56 16.33 8.74
N LYS A 19 -8.04 17.57 8.74
CA LYS A 19 -6.66 17.85 8.29
C LYS A 19 -5.57 17.18 9.15
N SER A 20 -5.89 16.78 10.38
CA SER A 20 -4.98 15.99 11.23
C SER A 20 -5.04 14.48 10.98
N ALA A 21 -5.97 14.02 10.14
CA ALA A 21 -6.30 12.60 9.94
C ALA A 21 -5.89 12.10 8.54
N ASP A 22 -4.83 12.65 7.94
CA ASP A 22 -4.36 12.38 6.57
C ASP A 22 -3.76 10.96 6.36
N VAL A 23 -4.32 9.96 7.04
CA VAL A 23 -3.94 8.55 6.93
C VAL A 23 -5.20 7.73 6.69
N GLY A 24 -5.28 7.17 5.48
CA GLY A 24 -6.51 6.73 4.83
C GLY A 24 -7.31 5.62 5.50
N GLN A 25 -8.63 5.84 5.59
CA GLN A 25 -9.74 4.91 5.33
C GLN A 25 -11.07 5.63 5.61
N GLY A 26 -12.09 5.41 4.76
CA GLY A 26 -13.35 6.17 4.76
C GLY A 26 -14.21 6.04 6.03
N ASP A 27 -14.23 4.87 6.68
CA ASP A 27 -15.09 4.63 7.86
C ASP A 27 -14.68 5.47 9.07
N TYR A 28 -13.39 5.74 9.21
CA TYR A 28 -12.87 6.53 10.31
C TYR A 28 -13.17 8.02 10.16
N LEU A 29 -13.12 8.53 8.92
CA LEU A 29 -13.51 9.90 8.62
C LEU A 29 -15.01 10.10 8.87
N ALA A 30 -15.83 9.07 8.62
CA ALA A 30 -17.25 9.09 8.93
C ALA A 30 -17.51 9.16 10.44
N GLU A 31 -16.78 8.39 11.25
CA GLU A 31 -16.91 8.43 12.72
C GLU A 31 -16.48 9.78 13.31
N GLN A 32 -15.36 10.35 12.84
CA GLN A 32 -14.90 11.67 13.26
C GLN A 32 -15.87 12.78 12.87
N ALA A 33 -16.42 12.71 11.66
CA ALA A 33 -17.47 13.62 11.23
C ALA A 33 -18.73 13.49 12.11
N ALA A 34 -19.15 12.26 12.45
CA ALA A 34 -20.30 12.03 13.33
C ALA A 34 -20.07 12.63 14.73
N ARG A 35 -18.87 12.51 15.29
CA ARG A 35 -18.52 13.13 16.58
C ARG A 35 -18.53 14.66 16.52
N ALA A 36 -17.92 15.25 15.48
CA ALA A 36 -17.95 16.69 15.26
C ALA A 36 -19.39 17.23 15.11
N VAL A 37 -20.24 16.49 14.40
CA VAL A 37 -21.68 16.78 14.28
C VAL A 37 -22.37 16.70 15.65
N GLY A 38 -22.04 15.69 16.46
CA GLY A 38 -22.56 15.57 17.84
C GLY A 38 -22.16 16.74 18.75
N VAL A 39 -20.97 17.30 18.60
CA VAL A 39 -20.56 18.51 19.33
C VAL A 39 -21.35 19.72 18.85
N LEU A 40 -21.48 19.90 17.53
CA LEU A 40 -22.26 21.00 16.96
C LEU A 40 -23.74 20.92 17.39
N HIS A 41 -24.31 19.72 17.42
CA HIS A 41 -25.66 19.49 17.94
C HIS A 41 -25.82 19.99 19.37
N ARG A 42 -24.87 19.67 20.27
CA ARG A 42 -24.87 20.18 21.65
C ARG A 42 -24.90 21.71 21.70
N TYR A 43 -24.15 22.39 20.82
CA TYR A 43 -24.17 23.86 20.75
C TYR A 43 -25.43 24.45 20.10
N PHE A 44 -26.13 23.70 19.24
CA PHE A 44 -27.40 24.13 18.67
C PHE A 44 -28.57 23.94 19.64
N VAL A 45 -28.50 22.93 20.51
CA VAL A 45 -29.50 22.66 21.55
C VAL A 45 -29.21 23.45 22.84
N ASP A 46 -28.01 24.03 22.96
CA ASP A 46 -27.63 24.87 24.10
C ASP A 46 -28.63 26.05 24.26
N PRO A 47 -29.28 26.18 25.43
CA PRO A 47 -30.22 27.26 25.72
C PRO A 47 -29.60 28.66 25.61
N SER A 48 -28.27 28.80 25.65
CA SER A 48 -27.60 30.09 25.44
C SER A 48 -27.82 30.65 24.01
N GLY A 49 -28.02 29.76 23.03
CA GLY A 49 -28.17 30.09 21.62
C GLY A 49 -26.96 30.79 21.00
N ARG A 50 -25.77 30.73 21.62
CA ARG A 50 -24.59 31.48 21.19
C ARG A 50 -24.14 31.14 19.77
N LEU A 51 -24.08 29.85 19.44
CA LEU A 51 -23.72 29.40 18.09
C LEU A 51 -24.73 29.90 17.05
N THR A 52 -26.03 29.76 17.32
CA THR A 52 -27.11 30.25 16.47
C THR A 52 -27.03 31.77 16.27
N LYS A 53 -26.74 32.54 17.33
CA LYS A 53 -26.52 33.99 17.26
C LYS A 53 -25.30 34.33 16.41
N ALA A 54 -24.18 33.63 16.61
CA ALA A 54 -22.94 33.84 15.85
C ALA A 54 -23.14 33.55 14.34
N ILE A 55 -23.84 32.47 13.99
CA ILE A 55 -24.18 32.14 12.59
C ILE A 55 -25.10 33.20 11.99
N SER A 56 -26.13 33.63 12.73
CA SER A 56 -27.06 34.66 12.26
C SER A 56 -26.34 35.99 12.01
N LEU A 57 -25.50 36.42 12.96
CA LEU A 57 -24.69 37.62 12.87
C LEU A 57 -23.71 37.54 11.69
N ALA A 58 -23.05 36.40 11.51
CA ALA A 58 -22.13 36.17 10.40
C ALA A 58 -22.85 36.27 9.04
N ASN A 59 -24.04 35.69 8.91
CA ASN A 59 -24.86 35.79 7.71
C ASN A 59 -25.22 37.25 7.42
N GLU A 60 -25.71 37.99 8.42
CA GLU A 60 -26.07 39.39 8.25
C GLU A 60 -24.87 40.25 7.83
N ARG A 61 -23.73 40.09 8.50
CA ARG A 61 -22.49 40.82 8.18
C ARG A 61 -21.96 40.49 6.79
N SER A 62 -22.13 39.25 6.33
CA SER A 62 -21.74 38.83 4.98
C SER A 62 -22.55 39.54 3.90
N TRP A 63 -23.86 39.62 4.06
CA TRP A 63 -24.71 40.37 3.14
C TRP A 63 -24.42 41.87 3.18
N GLN A 64 -24.14 42.41 4.36
CA GLN A 64 -23.76 43.81 4.52
C GLN A 64 -22.42 44.12 3.82
N ALA A 65 -21.44 43.23 3.89
CA ALA A 65 -20.17 43.39 3.17
C ALA A 65 -20.36 43.38 1.65
N ILE A 66 -21.23 42.48 1.15
CA ILE A 66 -21.61 42.45 -0.27
C ILE A 66 -22.33 43.73 -0.68
N GLU A 67 -23.25 44.23 0.15
CA GLU A 67 -23.96 45.48 -0.09
C GLU A 67 -23.00 46.66 -0.24
N ILE A 68 -22.01 46.77 0.64
CA ILE A 68 -20.96 47.78 0.59
C ILE A 68 -20.14 47.66 -0.70
N ALA A 69 -19.72 46.44 -1.03
CA ALA A 69 -18.88 46.21 -2.21
C ALA A 69 -19.61 46.56 -3.52
N LEU A 70 -20.92 46.27 -3.60
CA LEU A 70 -21.77 46.65 -4.74
C LEU A 70 -22.01 48.16 -4.82
N ALA A 71 -22.09 48.86 -3.68
CA ALA A 71 -22.36 50.29 -3.63
C ALA A 71 -21.15 51.18 -3.99
N GLY A 72 -19.94 50.64 -3.90
CA GLY A 72 -18.71 51.33 -4.28
C GLY A 72 -18.29 52.47 -3.33
N ASP A 73 -17.31 53.27 -3.78
CA ASP A 73 -16.59 54.23 -2.92
C ASP A 73 -17.48 55.36 -2.37
N SER A 74 -18.43 55.86 -3.16
CA SER A 74 -19.30 56.97 -2.74
C SER A 74 -20.21 56.61 -1.57
N PHE A 75 -20.59 55.34 -1.43
CA PHE A 75 -21.37 54.85 -0.29
C PHE A 75 -20.46 54.58 0.91
N TRP A 76 -19.30 53.98 0.66
CA TRP A 76 -18.30 53.72 1.70
C TRP A 76 -17.84 55.00 2.40
N GLU A 77 -17.53 56.06 1.64
CA GLU A 77 -17.17 57.38 2.15
C GLU A 77 -18.20 57.92 3.15
N ARG A 78 -19.50 57.71 2.85
CA ARG A 78 -20.62 58.14 3.70
C ARG A 78 -20.81 57.25 4.93
N CYS A 79 -20.42 55.98 4.86
CA CYS A 79 -20.60 55.03 5.95
C CYS A 79 -19.32 54.77 6.77
N LYS A 80 -18.17 55.38 6.43
CA LYS A 80 -16.90 55.28 7.19
C LYS A 80 -17.06 55.56 8.69
N ALA A 81 -18.00 56.43 9.09
CA ALA A 81 -18.27 56.76 10.49
C ALA A 81 -19.14 55.72 11.23
N THR A 82 -19.91 54.91 10.49
CA THR A 82 -20.82 53.89 11.05
C THR A 82 -20.27 52.47 10.97
N PHE A 83 -19.33 52.22 10.05
CA PHE A 83 -18.55 50.98 10.00
C PHE A 83 -17.29 51.13 10.85
N THR A 84 -17.37 50.63 12.08
CA THR A 84 -16.35 50.83 13.12
C THR A 84 -15.16 49.88 13.05
N SER A 85 -15.19 48.82 12.22
CA SER A 85 -14.10 47.84 12.19
C SER A 85 -13.23 47.97 10.94
N ALA A 86 -11.90 47.99 11.12
CA ALA A 86 -10.92 47.90 10.03
C ALA A 86 -11.08 46.59 9.20
N GLU A 87 -11.80 45.61 9.74
CA GLU A 87 -12.05 44.29 9.18
C GLU A 87 -13.11 44.32 8.07
N ASP A 88 -14.23 45.04 8.30
CA ASP A 88 -15.25 45.29 7.26
C ASP A 88 -14.63 45.95 6.02
N ARG A 89 -13.59 46.77 6.23
CA ARG A 89 -12.83 47.43 5.15
C ARG A 89 -12.01 46.44 4.32
N ASN A 90 -11.33 45.51 4.99
CA ASN A 90 -10.47 44.54 4.31
C ASN A 90 -11.28 43.58 3.45
N LEU A 91 -12.39 43.04 3.98
CA LEU A 91 -13.25 42.15 3.20
C LEU A 91 -13.93 42.90 2.05
N SER A 92 -14.45 44.11 2.29
CA SER A 92 -15.02 44.96 1.23
C SER A 92 -14.03 45.20 0.08
N THR A 93 -12.76 45.45 0.40
CA THR A 93 -11.70 45.62 -0.59
C THR A 93 -11.47 44.33 -1.39
N GLN A 94 -11.42 43.16 -0.72
CA GLN A 94 -11.29 41.87 -1.41
C GLN A 94 -12.48 41.56 -2.33
N VAL A 95 -13.72 41.85 -1.89
CA VAL A 95 -14.91 41.67 -2.73
C VAL A 95 -14.87 42.62 -3.92
N ARG A 96 -14.38 43.84 -3.74
CA ARG A 96 -14.24 44.81 -4.84
C ARG A 96 -13.19 44.37 -5.86
N ASP A 97 -12.00 44.03 -5.41
CA ASP A 97 -10.92 43.52 -6.26
C ASP A 97 -11.39 42.30 -7.06
N PHE A 98 -12.19 41.46 -6.43
CA PHE A 98 -12.91 40.37 -7.08
C PHE A 98 -13.87 40.88 -8.17
N LEU A 99 -14.81 41.77 -7.84
CA LEU A 99 -15.77 42.31 -8.80
C LEU A 99 -15.14 43.06 -9.98
N ASP A 100 -13.92 43.55 -9.80
CA ASP A 100 -13.15 44.21 -10.85
C ASP A 100 -12.46 43.20 -11.77
N LYS A 101 -12.02 42.05 -11.23
CA LYS A 101 -11.36 40.95 -11.96
C LYS A 101 -12.31 39.95 -12.63
N VAL A 102 -13.56 39.83 -12.16
CA VAL A 102 -14.52 38.91 -12.80
C VAL A 102 -14.81 39.44 -14.21
N PRO A 103 -14.61 38.63 -15.27
CA PRO A 103 -15.02 38.98 -16.62
C PRO A 103 -16.55 38.94 -16.67
N LEU A 104 -17.18 40.05 -16.29
CA LEU A 104 -18.63 40.22 -16.29
C LEU A 104 -19.18 40.40 -17.72
N ASN A 105 -18.42 40.00 -18.73
CA ASN A 105 -18.75 40.10 -20.14
C ASN A 105 -19.99 39.24 -20.49
N GLU A 106 -20.35 38.31 -19.59
CA GLU A 106 -21.54 37.46 -19.65
C GLU A 106 -22.76 38.05 -18.89
N LEU A 107 -22.61 39.21 -18.22
CA LEU A 107 -23.73 39.86 -17.54
C LEU A 107 -24.51 40.76 -18.52
N PRO A 108 -25.85 40.83 -18.36
CA PRO A 108 -26.67 41.73 -19.16
C PRO A 108 -26.36 43.21 -18.83
N GLY A 109 -26.00 44.00 -19.84
CA GLY A 109 -25.86 45.45 -19.74
C GLY A 109 -24.49 45.96 -19.28
N ASN A 110 -24.44 47.23 -18.86
CA ASN A 110 -23.21 47.85 -18.36
C ASN A 110 -22.92 47.41 -16.91
N ARG A 111 -21.65 47.10 -16.59
CA ARG A 111 -21.19 46.75 -15.22
C ARG A 111 -21.72 47.68 -14.14
N ALA A 112 -21.76 48.99 -14.39
CA ALA A 112 -22.24 49.97 -13.41
C ALA A 112 -23.77 49.92 -13.19
N GLU A 113 -24.52 49.56 -14.23
CA GLU A 113 -25.96 49.40 -14.18
C GLU A 113 -26.33 48.11 -13.45
N PHE A 114 -25.70 47.00 -13.81
CA PHE A 114 -25.86 45.72 -13.10
C PHE A 114 -25.58 45.86 -11.59
N ARG A 115 -24.46 46.48 -11.20
CA ARG A 115 -24.13 46.68 -9.77
C ARG A 115 -25.22 47.46 -9.03
N ARG A 116 -25.77 48.50 -9.66
CA ARG A 116 -26.82 49.34 -9.09
C ARG A 116 -28.14 48.58 -8.92
N GLU A 117 -28.57 47.89 -9.96
CA GLU A 117 -29.82 47.13 -9.93
C GLU A 117 -29.73 45.91 -8.98
N CYS A 118 -28.57 45.23 -8.95
CA CYS A 118 -28.29 44.17 -8.00
C CYS A 118 -28.30 44.69 -6.55
N LEU A 119 -27.70 45.86 -6.30
CA LEU A 119 -27.75 46.52 -4.99
C LEU A 119 -29.19 46.84 -4.57
N ASP A 120 -30.01 47.35 -5.48
CA ASP A 120 -31.42 47.65 -5.19
C ASP A 120 -32.24 46.38 -4.93
N GLN A 121 -31.96 45.29 -5.64
CA GLN A 121 -32.55 43.98 -5.35
C GLN A 121 -32.10 43.45 -4.00
N LEU A 122 -30.82 43.53 -3.66
CA LEU A 122 -30.28 43.13 -2.36
C LEU A 122 -30.94 43.89 -1.21
N ARG A 123 -31.06 45.21 -1.33
CA ARG A 123 -31.73 46.05 -0.31
C ARG A 123 -33.21 45.74 -0.18
N ARG A 124 -33.90 45.41 -1.29
CA ARG A 124 -35.30 44.96 -1.24
C ARG A 124 -35.43 43.60 -0.56
N ALA A 125 -34.59 42.63 -0.93
CA ALA A 125 -34.55 41.30 -0.31
C ALA A 125 -34.25 41.37 1.20
N ARG A 126 -33.34 42.26 1.62
CA ARG A 126 -33.02 42.51 3.03
C ARG A 126 -34.19 43.14 3.78
N ARG A 127 -34.80 44.20 3.22
CA ARG A 127 -35.99 44.85 3.80
C ARG A 127 -37.20 43.91 3.91
N ALA A 128 -37.38 43.02 2.95
CA ALA A 128 -38.40 41.98 2.97
C ALA A 128 -38.08 40.83 3.95
N GLY A 129 -36.89 40.84 4.56
CA GLY A 129 -36.40 39.77 5.43
C GLY A 129 -36.13 38.45 4.71
N THR A 130 -36.16 38.41 3.38
CA THR A 130 -35.99 37.17 2.59
C THR A 130 -34.62 36.52 2.82
N LEU A 131 -33.58 37.34 3.05
CA LEU A 131 -32.20 36.87 3.25
C LEU A 131 -31.96 36.28 4.65
N SER A 132 -32.77 36.68 5.62
CA SER A 132 -32.71 36.23 7.03
C SER A 132 -33.87 35.28 7.37
N ARG A 133 -34.82 35.08 6.46
CA ARG A 133 -35.93 34.14 6.62
C ARG A 133 -35.42 32.71 6.55
N GLY A 134 -35.46 32.07 7.70
CA GLY A 134 -35.15 30.67 7.92
C GLY A 134 -34.70 30.52 9.34
N GLN A 135 -35.54 29.98 10.22
CA GLN A 135 -34.99 29.56 11.51
C GLN A 135 -33.92 28.49 11.22
N LEU A 136 -32.79 28.62 11.91
CA LEU A 136 -31.81 27.56 11.99
C LEU A 136 -32.48 26.41 12.72
N ASP A 137 -33.13 25.53 11.96
CA ASP A 137 -33.73 24.31 12.48
C ASP A 137 -32.58 23.34 12.80
N PRO A 138 -32.31 23.04 14.09
CA PRO A 138 -31.24 22.15 14.48
C PRO A 138 -31.33 20.78 13.79
N ARG A 139 -32.55 20.30 13.53
CA ARG A 139 -32.78 19.00 12.89
C ARG A 139 -32.40 18.99 11.41
N LYS A 140 -32.68 20.08 10.68
CA LYS A 140 -32.23 20.22 9.29
C LYS A 140 -30.71 20.36 9.23
N LEU A 141 -30.13 20.97 10.26
CA LEU A 141 -28.69 21.07 10.43
C LEU A 141 -28.03 19.74 10.79
N GLU A 142 -28.69 18.87 11.54
CA GLU A 142 -28.24 17.48 11.77
C GLU A 142 -28.39 16.61 10.54
N GLN A 143 -29.44 16.80 9.74
CA GLN A 143 -29.61 16.09 8.47
C GLN A 143 -28.56 16.52 7.43
N ALA A 144 -28.28 17.82 7.33
CA ALA A 144 -27.13 18.32 6.59
C ALA A 144 -25.81 17.84 7.23
N GLY A 145 -25.78 17.83 8.56
CA GLY A 145 -24.73 17.36 9.46
C GLY A 145 -24.27 15.94 9.20
N SER A 146 -25.20 15.00 9.09
CA SER A 146 -24.95 13.58 8.84
C SER A 146 -24.48 13.32 7.41
N SER A 147 -24.87 14.16 6.45
CA SER A 147 -24.21 14.17 5.12
C SER A 147 -22.74 14.62 5.20
N LEU A 148 -22.36 15.34 6.29
CA LEU A 148 -21.03 15.53 6.92
C LEU A 148 -20.00 14.44 6.62
N ALA A 149 -20.38 13.20 6.89
CA ALA A 149 -19.48 12.05 6.79
C ALA A 149 -19.01 11.78 5.36
N ARG A 150 -19.80 12.16 4.34
CA ARG A 150 -19.44 12.04 2.92
C ARG A 150 -18.44 13.11 2.46
N TYR A 151 -18.18 14.10 3.31
CA TYR A 151 -17.42 15.31 3.01
C TYR A 151 -16.00 15.29 3.59
N ALA A 152 -15.46 14.10 3.84
CA ALA A 152 -14.03 13.95 4.08
C ALA A 152 -13.18 14.28 2.84
N ASP A 153 -13.81 14.25 1.66
CA ASP A 153 -13.25 14.70 0.39
C ASP A 153 -13.40 16.23 0.23
N PRO A 154 -12.29 17.00 0.12
CA PRO A 154 -12.30 18.43 -0.13
C PRO A 154 -13.10 18.86 -1.37
N SER A 155 -13.16 18.02 -2.41
CA SER A 155 -13.87 18.31 -3.66
C SER A 155 -15.39 18.15 -3.51
N ALA A 156 -15.85 17.08 -2.85
CA ALA A 156 -17.26 16.87 -2.53
C ALA A 156 -17.82 18.00 -1.63
N LEU A 157 -16.99 18.51 -0.70
CA LEU A 157 -17.32 19.68 0.12
C LEU A 157 -17.55 20.93 -0.71
N LEU A 158 -16.63 21.20 -1.62
CA LEU A 158 -16.70 22.36 -2.50
C LEU A 158 -17.97 22.29 -3.37
N GLN A 159 -18.27 21.12 -3.89
CA GLN A 159 -19.47 20.88 -4.70
C GLN A 159 -20.76 21.12 -3.88
N ALA A 160 -20.82 20.65 -2.64
CA ALA A 160 -21.99 20.88 -1.79
C ALA A 160 -22.21 22.36 -1.45
N GLU A 161 -21.14 23.13 -1.30
CA GLU A 161 -21.23 24.58 -1.11
C GLU A 161 -21.75 25.28 -2.34
N TRP A 162 -21.25 24.93 -3.53
CA TRP A 162 -21.77 25.44 -4.79
C TRP A 162 -23.23 25.05 -5.00
N GLN A 163 -23.63 23.82 -4.66
CA GLN A 163 -25.03 23.40 -4.70
C GLN A 163 -25.91 24.18 -3.72
N ALA A 164 -25.42 24.49 -2.53
CA ALA A 164 -26.14 25.30 -1.56
C ALA A 164 -26.30 26.76 -2.03
N VAL A 165 -25.27 27.33 -2.65
CA VAL A 165 -25.35 28.65 -3.30
C VAL A 165 -26.29 28.63 -4.50
N GLY A 166 -26.23 27.59 -5.33
CA GLY A 166 -27.12 27.41 -6.48
C GLY A 166 -28.59 27.39 -6.07
N ARG A 167 -28.95 26.59 -5.06
CA ARG A 167 -30.31 26.58 -4.50
C ARG A 167 -30.75 27.95 -3.99
N MET A 168 -29.84 28.70 -3.36
CA MET A 168 -30.14 30.06 -2.91
C MET A 168 -30.38 31.02 -4.09
N ALA A 169 -29.58 30.91 -5.15
CA ALA A 169 -29.81 31.68 -6.37
C ALA A 169 -31.18 31.32 -6.98
N ASP A 170 -31.54 30.04 -7.01
CA ASP A 170 -32.84 29.59 -7.52
C ASP A 170 -34.02 30.13 -6.70
N GLU A 171 -33.91 30.16 -5.36
CA GLU A 171 -34.91 30.76 -4.46
C GLU A 171 -35.05 32.28 -4.68
N LEU A 172 -33.96 32.97 -4.99
CA LEU A 172 -33.94 34.42 -5.22
C LEU A 172 -34.47 34.79 -6.62
N ARG A 173 -34.29 33.92 -7.62
CA ARG A 173 -34.51 34.23 -9.04
C ARG A 173 -35.90 34.80 -9.37
N PRO A 174 -37.02 34.32 -8.79
CA PRO A 174 -38.36 34.84 -9.13
C PRO A 174 -38.57 36.31 -8.77
N ASN A 175 -37.94 36.78 -7.68
CA ASN A 175 -38.17 38.14 -7.15
C ASN A 175 -36.95 39.06 -7.33
N TYR A 176 -35.76 38.47 -7.47
CA TYR A 176 -34.47 39.15 -7.48
C TYR A 176 -33.51 38.49 -8.49
N PRO A 177 -33.80 38.56 -9.81
CA PRO A 177 -33.06 37.81 -10.83
C PRO A 177 -31.57 38.20 -10.96
N LEU A 178 -31.24 39.48 -10.77
CA LEU A 178 -29.85 39.96 -10.86
C LEU A 178 -29.05 39.60 -9.61
N LEU A 179 -29.70 39.65 -8.43
CA LEU A 179 -29.09 39.16 -7.20
C LEU A 179 -28.88 37.64 -7.25
N ALA A 180 -29.84 36.89 -7.78
CA ALA A 180 -29.69 35.46 -8.01
C ALA A 180 -28.52 35.15 -8.94
N GLN A 181 -28.41 35.88 -10.05
CA GLN A 181 -27.28 35.76 -10.97
C GLN A 181 -25.96 36.06 -10.26
N PHE A 182 -25.89 37.16 -9.50
CA PHE A 182 -24.71 37.55 -8.72
C PHE A 182 -24.28 36.47 -7.72
N VAL A 183 -25.21 35.93 -6.95
CA VAL A 183 -24.94 34.88 -5.96
C VAL A 183 -24.45 33.60 -6.63
N GLY A 184 -24.98 33.28 -7.81
CA GLY A 184 -24.60 32.11 -8.61
C GLY A 184 -23.34 32.27 -9.44
N LEU A 185 -22.67 33.43 -9.44
CA LEU A 185 -21.45 33.65 -10.22
C LEU A 185 -20.35 32.68 -9.77
N GLN A 186 -20.02 31.73 -10.64
CA GLN A 186 -18.80 30.96 -10.54
C GLN A 186 -17.66 31.81 -11.05
N THR A 187 -16.61 31.88 -10.26
CA THR A 187 -15.43 32.67 -10.59
C THR A 187 -14.24 31.74 -10.46
N GLY A 188 -13.09 32.10 -11.05
CA GLY A 188 -11.89 31.25 -10.99
C GLY A 188 -11.38 30.95 -9.56
N THR A 189 -12.01 31.51 -8.52
CA THR A 189 -11.81 31.09 -7.13
C THR A 189 -12.61 29.83 -6.83
N GLU A 190 -11.98 28.87 -6.14
CA GLU A 190 -12.60 27.58 -5.78
C GLU A 190 -13.93 27.73 -5.01
N LEU A 191 -14.12 28.83 -4.27
CA LEU A 191 -15.23 29.03 -3.34
C LEU A 191 -16.21 30.11 -3.79
N PRO A 192 -17.52 29.96 -3.50
CA PRO A 192 -18.48 31.04 -3.70
C PRO A 192 -18.19 32.24 -2.78
N LEU A 193 -18.28 33.45 -3.32
CA LEU A 193 -17.99 34.70 -2.60
C LEU A 193 -18.77 34.83 -1.28
N LEU A 194 -20.07 34.50 -1.31
CA LEU A 194 -20.92 34.53 -0.12
C LEU A 194 -20.45 33.55 0.96
N ALA A 195 -19.97 32.36 0.57
CA ALA A 195 -19.43 31.37 1.50
C ALA A 195 -18.13 31.87 2.14
N VAL A 196 -17.27 32.57 1.40
CA VAL A 196 -16.03 33.17 1.91
C VAL A 196 -16.36 34.25 2.95
N ALA A 197 -17.26 35.18 2.64
CA ALA A 197 -17.70 36.22 3.57
C ALA A 197 -18.32 35.63 4.84
N ALA A 198 -19.18 34.62 4.69
CA ALA A 198 -19.82 33.89 5.79
C ALA A 198 -18.81 33.29 6.76
N ARG A 199 -17.77 32.61 6.23
CA ARG A 199 -16.71 32.03 7.08
C ARG A 199 -15.92 33.08 7.81
N TYR A 200 -15.56 34.16 7.13
CA TYR A 200 -14.77 35.23 7.71
C TYR A 200 -15.47 35.81 8.95
N TYR A 201 -16.73 36.22 8.79
CA TYR A 201 -17.49 36.79 9.91
C TYR A 201 -17.88 35.76 10.97
N PHE A 202 -18.09 34.49 10.59
CA PHE A 202 -18.37 33.44 11.57
C PHE A 202 -17.17 33.19 12.47
N ARG A 203 -15.97 33.03 11.89
CA ARG A 203 -14.73 32.90 12.66
C ARG A 203 -14.57 34.07 13.62
N ARG A 204 -14.85 35.29 13.15
CA ARG A 204 -14.73 36.49 13.98
C ARG A 204 -15.77 36.53 15.11
N ALA A 205 -17.01 36.18 14.83
CA ALA A 205 -18.06 36.08 15.84
C ALA A 205 -17.72 35.03 16.92
N VAL A 206 -17.08 33.93 16.54
CA VAL A 206 -16.54 32.93 17.47
C VAL A 206 -15.40 33.53 18.30
N GLU A 207 -14.42 34.20 17.68
CA GLU A 207 -13.29 34.82 18.40
C GLU A 207 -13.72 35.88 19.42
N GLN A 208 -14.81 36.61 19.16
CA GLN A 208 -15.36 37.63 20.05
C GLN A 208 -16.13 37.06 21.25
N ASP A 209 -16.63 35.82 21.17
CA ASP A 209 -17.27 35.12 22.28
C ASP A 209 -16.29 34.11 22.89
N ALA A 210 -15.59 34.53 23.95
CA ALA A 210 -14.54 33.72 24.58
C ALA A 210 -15.02 32.35 25.08
N GLU A 211 -16.30 32.18 25.38
CA GLU A 211 -16.86 30.89 25.80
C GLU A 211 -17.16 30.00 24.60
N LEU A 212 -17.73 30.56 23.53
CA LEU A 212 -17.92 29.84 22.27
C LEU A 212 -16.57 29.44 21.64
N ALA A 213 -15.58 30.32 21.67
CA ALA A 213 -14.21 30.04 21.22
C ALA A 213 -13.57 28.91 22.02
N ARG A 214 -13.63 28.96 23.36
CA ARG A 214 -13.11 27.88 24.22
C ARG A 214 -13.84 26.57 23.98
N GLY A 215 -15.16 26.62 23.89
CA GLY A 215 -16.00 25.46 23.63
C GLY A 215 -15.66 24.76 22.31
N LEU A 216 -15.59 25.52 21.22
CA LEU A 216 -15.21 25.00 19.91
C LEU A 216 -13.74 24.56 19.84
N SER A 217 -12.85 25.21 20.60
CA SER A 217 -11.44 24.79 20.70
C SER A 217 -11.28 23.48 21.46
N PHE A 218 -12.04 23.29 22.55
CA PHE A 218 -12.05 22.04 23.30
C PHE A 218 -12.64 20.89 22.47
N ALA A 219 -13.75 21.15 21.78
CA ALA A 219 -14.33 20.21 20.80
C ALA A 219 -13.31 19.78 19.74
N ARG A 220 -12.50 20.73 19.26
CA ARG A 220 -11.44 20.45 18.30
C ARG A 220 -10.32 19.59 18.90
N LEU A 221 -9.91 19.87 20.14
CA LEU A 221 -8.89 19.08 20.84
C LEU A 221 -9.39 17.64 21.13
N GLU A 222 -10.64 17.46 21.55
CA GLU A 222 -11.24 16.13 21.74
C GLU A 222 -11.29 15.33 20.43
N ALA A 223 -11.60 15.98 19.31
CA ALA A 223 -11.58 15.36 18.00
C ALA A 223 -10.17 14.91 17.59
N ILE A 224 -9.15 15.75 17.85
CA ILE A 224 -7.74 15.40 17.60
C ILE A 224 -7.28 14.25 18.50
N GLY A 225 -7.62 14.26 19.80
CA GLY A 225 -7.26 13.19 20.73
C GLY A 225 -7.91 11.86 20.35
N SER A 226 -9.22 11.87 20.09
CA SER A 226 -9.95 10.72 19.53
C SER A 226 -9.32 10.22 18.24
N ALA A 227 -8.80 11.14 17.43
CA ALA A 227 -8.16 10.78 16.19
C ALA A 227 -6.85 10.03 16.42
N GLN A 228 -6.01 10.52 17.33
CA GLN A 228 -4.77 9.88 17.74
C GLN A 228 -5.01 8.48 18.33
N ASP A 229 -5.98 8.32 19.23
CA ASP A 229 -6.31 7.04 19.86
C ASP A 229 -6.66 5.96 18.82
N ALA A 230 -7.52 6.30 17.86
CA ALA A 230 -7.87 5.41 16.77
C ALA A 230 -6.70 5.18 15.78
N GLY A 231 -5.79 6.14 15.64
CA GLY A 231 -4.53 5.97 14.93
C GLY A 231 -3.65 4.91 15.60
N PHE A 232 -3.50 4.97 16.92
CA PHE A 232 -2.72 4.01 17.70
C PHE A 232 -3.34 2.61 17.69
N ALA A 233 -4.66 2.49 17.86
CA ALA A 233 -5.35 1.20 17.76
C ALA A 233 -5.15 0.52 16.39
N ARG A 234 -5.04 1.31 15.31
CA ARG A 234 -4.72 0.78 13.97
C ARG A 234 -3.27 0.32 13.84
N LEU A 235 -2.33 1.09 14.37
CA LEU A 235 -0.92 0.68 14.40
C LEU A 235 -0.75 -0.62 15.17
N GLU A 236 -1.40 -0.74 16.32
CA GLU A 236 -1.45 -1.98 17.10
C GLU A 236 -1.99 -3.15 16.26
N GLY A 237 -3.14 -2.99 15.62
CA GLY A 237 -3.71 -4.04 14.77
C GLY A 237 -2.89 -4.38 13.51
N LEU A 238 -2.04 -3.47 13.02
CA LEU A 238 -1.06 -3.75 11.95
C LEU A 238 0.14 -4.54 12.51
N PHE A 239 0.65 -4.15 13.67
CA PHE A 239 1.74 -4.87 14.32
C PHE A 239 1.35 -6.30 14.69
N THR A 240 0.13 -6.52 15.19
CA THR A 240 -0.38 -7.87 15.46
C THR A 240 -0.43 -8.72 14.19
N ARG A 241 -1.01 -8.19 13.10
CA ARG A 241 -1.05 -8.91 11.81
C ARG A 241 0.34 -9.24 11.26
N HIS A 242 1.31 -8.34 11.43
CA HIS A 242 2.68 -8.61 11.03
C HIS A 242 3.37 -9.63 11.93
N ALA A 243 3.10 -9.62 13.23
CA ALA A 243 3.59 -10.63 14.16
C ALA A 243 3.07 -12.02 13.79
N ASP A 244 1.76 -12.16 13.55
CA ASP A 244 1.13 -13.42 13.13
C ASP A 244 1.75 -13.95 11.84
N ARG A 245 1.95 -13.08 10.86
CA ARG A 245 2.58 -13.46 9.58
C ARG A 245 4.04 -13.86 9.73
N LEU A 246 4.80 -13.19 10.61
CA LEU A 246 6.18 -13.58 10.89
C LEU A 246 6.24 -14.93 11.58
N GLU A 247 5.34 -15.18 12.54
CA GLU A 247 5.24 -16.46 13.23
C GLU A 247 4.88 -17.59 12.25
N GLU A 248 3.94 -17.37 11.34
CA GLU A 248 3.58 -18.32 10.28
C GLU A 248 4.78 -18.64 9.37
N LEU A 249 5.51 -17.61 8.92
CA LEU A 249 6.70 -17.80 8.07
C LEU A 249 7.82 -18.54 8.80
N LEU A 250 8.06 -18.23 10.08
CA LEU A 250 9.06 -18.91 10.90
C LEU A 250 8.69 -20.37 11.15
N ASN A 251 7.42 -20.65 11.43
CA ASN A 251 6.92 -22.02 11.56
C ASN A 251 7.05 -22.79 10.25
N GLY A 252 6.73 -22.16 9.11
CA GLY A 252 6.94 -22.75 7.78
C GLY A 252 8.40 -23.09 7.50
N LEU A 253 9.33 -22.19 7.81
CA LEU A 253 10.77 -22.43 7.68
C LEU A 253 11.27 -23.58 8.57
N LEU A 254 10.74 -23.68 9.79
CA LEU A 254 11.12 -24.75 10.72
C LEU A 254 10.66 -26.12 10.21
N VAL A 255 9.46 -26.21 9.64
CA VAL A 255 8.96 -27.43 8.99
C VAL A 255 9.87 -27.83 7.83
N VAL A 256 10.16 -26.91 6.90
CA VAL A 256 11.04 -27.17 5.74
C VAL A 256 12.45 -27.59 6.18
N ALA A 257 12.99 -26.98 7.23
CA ALA A 257 14.31 -27.34 7.76
C ALA A 257 14.32 -28.76 8.34
N VAL A 258 13.26 -29.15 9.07
CA VAL A 258 13.12 -30.51 9.61
C VAL A 258 12.98 -31.54 8.49
N GLU A 259 12.14 -31.27 7.49
CA GLU A 259 11.95 -32.15 6.33
C GLU A 259 13.25 -32.31 5.53
N THR A 260 13.97 -31.20 5.29
CA THR A 260 15.25 -31.23 4.58
C THR A 260 16.27 -32.05 5.35
N ARG A 261 16.39 -31.84 6.66
CA ARG A 261 17.30 -32.63 7.51
C ARG A 261 16.97 -34.12 7.48
N GLN A 262 15.70 -34.49 7.57
CA GLN A 262 15.28 -35.89 7.47
C GLN A 262 15.58 -36.49 6.10
N SER A 263 15.38 -35.72 5.02
CA SER A 263 15.70 -36.19 3.66
C SER A 263 17.20 -36.45 3.48
N VAL A 264 18.06 -35.55 4.01
CA VAL A 264 19.51 -35.70 3.98
C VAL A 264 19.93 -36.92 4.79
N GLN A 265 19.38 -37.10 5.99
CA GLN A 265 19.70 -38.25 6.83
C GLN A 265 19.31 -39.59 6.17
N ARG A 266 18.15 -39.67 5.51
CA ARG A 266 17.75 -40.86 4.75
C ARG A 266 18.72 -41.19 3.62
N VAL A 267 19.21 -40.16 2.92
CA VAL A 267 20.20 -40.32 1.85
C VAL A 267 21.53 -40.82 2.42
N GLU A 268 22.00 -40.27 3.53
CA GLU A 268 23.24 -40.71 4.19
C GLU A 268 23.14 -42.17 4.68
N GLU A 269 22.00 -42.55 5.27
CA GLU A 269 21.74 -43.93 5.70
C GLU A 269 21.74 -44.91 4.52
N GLN A 270 21.15 -44.52 3.38
CA GLN A 270 21.18 -45.32 2.15
C GLN A 270 22.60 -45.47 1.61
N LEU A 271 23.38 -44.39 1.55
CA LEU A 271 24.77 -44.43 1.10
C LEU A 271 25.63 -45.34 2.00
N ALA A 272 25.48 -45.22 3.32
CA ALA A 272 26.20 -46.06 4.27
C ALA A 272 25.80 -47.54 4.19
N ALA A 273 24.55 -47.85 3.82
CA ALA A 273 24.11 -49.22 3.57
C ALA A 273 24.73 -49.78 2.28
N TYR A 274 24.81 -48.97 1.21
CA TYR A 274 25.44 -49.38 -0.05
C TYR A 274 26.94 -49.59 0.08
N GLN A 275 27.64 -48.71 0.81
CA GLN A 275 29.08 -48.87 1.10
C GLN A 275 29.35 -50.22 1.75
N ARG A 276 28.61 -50.55 2.81
CA ARG A 276 28.74 -51.84 3.50
C ARG A 276 28.50 -53.05 2.57
N GLN A 277 27.45 -52.99 1.73
CA GLN A 277 27.17 -54.08 0.78
C GLN A 277 28.29 -54.26 -0.25
N ILE A 278 28.84 -53.16 -0.78
CA ILE A 278 29.92 -53.18 -1.76
C ILE A 278 31.23 -53.69 -1.12
N GLU A 279 31.54 -53.23 0.09
CA GLU A 279 32.70 -53.72 0.86
C GLU A 279 32.59 -55.22 1.16
N GLU A 280 31.42 -55.69 1.61
CA GLU A 280 31.18 -57.12 1.85
C GLU A 280 31.40 -57.96 0.58
N LEU A 281 30.95 -57.46 -0.58
CA LEU A 281 31.16 -58.14 -1.86
C LEU A 281 32.64 -58.17 -2.27
N ILE A 282 33.36 -57.06 -2.12
CA ILE A 282 34.81 -57.00 -2.40
C ILE A 282 35.58 -57.93 -1.48
N GLN A 283 35.24 -57.97 -0.19
CA GLN A 283 35.86 -58.88 0.77
C GLN A 283 35.58 -60.35 0.43
N ARG A 284 34.34 -60.71 0.11
CA ARG A 284 33.96 -62.08 -0.28
C ARG A 284 34.69 -62.56 -1.53
N LEU A 285 34.90 -61.67 -2.50
CA LEU A 285 35.59 -61.99 -3.76
C LEU A 285 37.12 -61.95 -3.64
N GLY A 286 37.67 -61.60 -2.47
CA GLY A 286 39.11 -61.50 -2.26
C GLY A 286 39.77 -60.35 -3.05
N MET A 287 38.98 -59.38 -3.53
CA MET A 287 39.43 -58.25 -4.33
C MET A 287 39.94 -57.08 -3.47
N GLN A 288 40.48 -57.37 -2.29
CA GLN A 288 41.05 -56.37 -1.38
C GLN A 288 42.33 -55.70 -1.94
N HIS A 289 42.79 -56.12 -3.12
CA HIS A 289 44.01 -55.62 -3.74
C HIS A 289 43.71 -54.34 -4.52
N GLN A 290 44.37 -53.25 -4.12
CA GLN A 290 44.22 -51.89 -4.68
C GLN A 290 44.38 -51.80 -6.23
N LYS A 291 45.01 -52.79 -6.87
CA LYS A 291 45.29 -52.77 -8.31
C LYS A 291 44.52 -53.87 -9.00
N VAL A 292 43.71 -53.49 -9.98
CA VAL A 292 42.95 -54.41 -10.82
C VAL A 292 43.92 -55.31 -11.60
N GLN A 293 43.86 -56.62 -11.36
CA GLN A 293 44.65 -57.64 -12.04
C GLN A 293 43.81 -58.37 -13.08
N SER A 294 44.46 -58.87 -14.14
CA SER A 294 43.77 -59.67 -15.19
C SER A 294 43.16 -60.96 -14.64
N LYS A 295 43.58 -61.41 -13.46
CA LYS A 295 43.05 -62.61 -12.79
C LYS A 295 41.74 -62.33 -12.04
N ASP A 296 41.38 -61.07 -11.83
CA ASP A 296 40.20 -60.71 -11.03
C ASP A 296 38.89 -61.05 -11.76
N SER A 297 38.88 -60.99 -13.10
CA SER A 297 37.76 -61.45 -13.92
C SER A 297 37.54 -62.98 -13.86
N LEU A 298 38.51 -63.74 -13.34
CA LEU A 298 38.42 -65.19 -13.10
C LEU A 298 37.99 -65.53 -11.65
N LEU A 299 37.89 -64.53 -10.77
CA LEU A 299 37.49 -64.74 -9.36
C LEU A 299 35.98 -64.95 -9.22
N ILE A 300 35.17 -64.45 -10.16
CA ILE A 300 33.73 -64.69 -10.19
C ILE A 300 33.46 -66.03 -10.86
N LYS A 301 33.18 -67.05 -10.05
CA LYS A 301 33.11 -68.44 -10.50
C LYS A 301 31.69 -68.88 -10.83
N THR A 302 30.68 -68.16 -10.34
CA THR A 302 29.27 -68.57 -10.47
C THR A 302 28.41 -67.49 -11.13
N ASP A 303 27.37 -67.92 -11.84
CA ASP A 303 26.38 -67.02 -12.44
C ASP A 303 25.55 -66.27 -11.37
N GLU A 304 25.44 -66.82 -10.17
CA GLU A 304 24.77 -66.20 -9.03
C GLU A 304 25.56 -64.98 -8.51
N GLU A 305 26.87 -65.10 -8.37
CA GLU A 305 27.75 -63.97 -8.00
C GLU A 305 27.68 -62.84 -9.05
N ARG A 306 27.66 -63.18 -10.35
CA ARG A 306 27.50 -62.19 -11.42
C ARG A 306 26.15 -61.46 -11.35
N ARG A 307 25.07 -62.18 -11.03
CA ARG A 307 23.74 -61.57 -10.87
C ARG A 307 23.71 -60.63 -9.67
N LEU A 308 24.27 -61.06 -8.53
CA LEU A 308 24.32 -60.26 -7.32
C LEU A 308 25.13 -58.96 -7.52
N ILE A 309 26.28 -59.05 -8.21
CA ILE A 309 27.09 -57.88 -8.55
C ILE A 309 26.32 -56.93 -9.46
N ARG A 310 25.69 -57.42 -10.54
CA ARG A 310 24.88 -56.57 -11.44
C ARG A 310 23.70 -55.91 -10.73
N GLU A 311 23.03 -56.61 -9.81
CA GLU A 311 21.92 -56.05 -9.04
C GLU A 311 22.40 -54.92 -8.12
N THR A 312 23.52 -55.11 -7.42
CA THR A 312 24.13 -54.08 -6.58
C THR A 312 24.60 -52.86 -7.39
N LEU A 313 25.24 -53.08 -8.55
CA LEU A 313 25.67 -52.03 -9.46
C LEU A 313 24.48 -51.24 -10.02
N ASN A 314 23.41 -51.92 -10.43
CA ASN A 314 22.20 -51.27 -10.92
C ASN A 314 21.57 -50.40 -9.83
N ARG A 315 21.51 -50.88 -8.58
CA ARG A 315 21.03 -50.08 -7.45
C ARG A 315 21.91 -48.86 -7.20
N TYR A 316 23.23 -49.02 -7.21
CA TYR A 316 24.15 -47.88 -7.10
C TYR A 316 23.93 -46.83 -8.21
N ARG A 317 23.72 -47.25 -9.45
CA ARG A 317 23.49 -46.35 -10.60
C ARG A 317 22.16 -45.58 -10.54
N THR A 318 21.18 -46.05 -9.75
CA THR A 318 19.94 -45.28 -9.51
C THR A 318 20.15 -44.08 -8.58
N LEU A 319 21.31 -43.94 -7.94
CA LEU A 319 21.63 -42.79 -7.10
C LEU A 319 21.92 -41.52 -7.91
N PRO A 320 21.50 -40.34 -7.44
CA PRO A 320 21.85 -39.06 -8.04
C PRO A 320 23.35 -38.90 -8.26
N GLU A 321 23.74 -38.31 -9.39
CA GLU A 321 25.15 -38.15 -9.78
C GLU A 321 25.96 -37.37 -8.73
N ASP A 322 25.37 -36.34 -8.15
CA ASP A 322 26.00 -35.54 -7.08
C ASP A 322 26.36 -36.35 -5.84
N GLN A 323 25.66 -37.45 -5.56
CA GLN A 323 25.96 -38.33 -4.42
C GLN A 323 27.05 -39.33 -4.78
N ARG A 324 27.02 -39.88 -6.00
CA ARG A 324 28.06 -40.79 -6.50
C ARG A 324 29.43 -40.10 -6.54
N ARG A 325 29.45 -38.83 -6.92
CA ARG A 325 30.68 -38.01 -6.97
C ARG A 325 31.25 -37.66 -5.59
N LYS A 326 30.47 -37.72 -4.51
CA LYS A 326 30.95 -37.39 -3.15
C LYS A 326 31.77 -38.50 -2.49
N CYS A 327 31.75 -39.72 -3.03
CA CYS A 327 32.43 -40.87 -2.45
C CYS A 327 33.32 -41.57 -3.50
N PRO A 328 34.49 -41.00 -3.83
CA PRO A 328 35.35 -41.54 -4.89
C PRO A 328 35.88 -42.95 -4.57
N GLU A 329 36.00 -43.32 -3.29
CA GLU A 329 36.40 -44.68 -2.87
C GLU A 329 35.33 -45.73 -3.21
N LEU A 330 34.06 -45.36 -3.03
CA LEU A 330 32.93 -46.20 -3.38
C LEU A 330 32.83 -46.37 -4.89
N LEU A 331 33.02 -45.29 -5.64
CA LEU A 331 33.05 -45.32 -7.10
C LEU A 331 34.21 -46.19 -7.64
N SER A 332 35.39 -46.11 -7.00
CA SER A 332 36.53 -46.99 -7.31
C SER A 332 36.20 -48.47 -7.07
N SER A 333 35.51 -48.76 -5.96
CA SER A 333 35.04 -50.10 -5.58
C SER A 333 33.99 -50.65 -6.56
N VAL A 334 33.07 -49.79 -7.02
CA VAL A 334 32.08 -50.09 -8.08
C VAL A 334 32.78 -50.41 -9.40
N ALA A 335 33.73 -49.58 -9.84
CA ALA A 335 34.50 -49.79 -11.07
C ALA A 335 35.32 -51.10 -11.03
N GLN A 336 35.84 -51.49 -9.87
CA GLN A 336 36.49 -52.80 -9.69
C GLN A 336 35.51 -53.96 -9.86
N LEU A 337 34.32 -53.87 -9.27
CA LEU A 337 33.26 -54.87 -9.43
C LEU A 337 32.78 -54.98 -10.88
N GLU A 338 32.66 -53.86 -11.60
CA GLU A 338 32.31 -53.82 -13.02
C GLU A 338 33.37 -54.51 -13.87
N ASN A 339 34.65 -54.22 -13.61
CA ASN A 339 35.74 -54.86 -14.34
C ASN A 339 35.82 -56.37 -14.06
N ALA A 340 35.59 -56.78 -12.82
CA ALA A 340 35.52 -58.19 -12.46
C ALA A 340 34.32 -58.89 -13.13
N ALA A 341 33.16 -58.23 -13.20
CA ALA A 341 31.95 -58.72 -13.86
C ALA A 341 32.02 -58.75 -15.39
N GLY A 342 33.08 -58.20 -15.98
CA GLY A 342 33.32 -58.16 -17.42
C GLY A 342 32.74 -56.93 -18.14
N ASP A 343 32.20 -55.95 -17.40
CA ASP A 343 31.74 -54.67 -17.96
C ASP A 343 32.88 -53.66 -18.04
N HIS A 344 33.92 -54.02 -18.81
CA HIS A 344 35.16 -53.26 -18.90
C HIS A 344 34.96 -51.83 -19.44
N GLN A 345 33.89 -51.60 -20.20
CA GLN A 345 33.59 -50.28 -20.74
C GLN A 345 33.06 -49.32 -19.67
N GLN A 346 32.19 -49.80 -18.79
CA GLN A 346 31.69 -48.98 -17.70
C GLN A 346 32.77 -48.78 -16.62
N ALA A 347 33.52 -49.83 -16.31
CA ALA A 347 34.64 -49.74 -15.38
C ALA A 347 35.67 -48.68 -15.81
N LEU A 348 35.96 -48.59 -17.13
CA LEU A 348 36.84 -47.57 -17.68
C LEU A 348 36.31 -46.14 -17.41
N LEU A 349 35.03 -45.90 -17.68
CA LEU A 349 34.41 -44.59 -17.47
C LEU A 349 34.40 -44.22 -15.99
N ASP A 350 34.04 -45.16 -15.11
CA ASP A 350 33.99 -44.91 -13.68
C ASP A 350 35.40 -44.70 -13.09
N PHE A 351 36.43 -45.42 -13.54
CA PHE A 351 37.81 -45.14 -13.13
C PHE A 351 38.33 -43.78 -13.62
N GLN A 352 37.95 -43.34 -14.81
CA GLN A 352 38.27 -41.99 -15.30
C GLN A 352 37.61 -40.93 -14.43
N LEU A 353 36.34 -41.14 -14.08
CA LEU A 353 35.60 -40.25 -13.19
C LEU A 353 36.21 -40.22 -11.77
N VAL A 354 36.68 -41.35 -11.24
CA VAL A 354 37.42 -41.38 -9.96
C VAL A 354 38.70 -40.55 -10.06
N ALA A 355 39.44 -40.65 -11.17
CA ALA A 355 40.67 -39.87 -11.35
C ALA A 355 40.39 -38.35 -11.41
N GLU A 356 39.30 -37.95 -12.07
CA GLU A 356 38.85 -36.54 -12.13
C GLU A 356 38.42 -36.00 -10.76
N ILE A 357 37.77 -36.83 -9.93
CA ILE A 357 37.20 -36.42 -8.64
C ILE A 357 38.21 -36.54 -7.48
N ALA A 358 39.25 -37.36 -7.61
CA ALA A 358 40.28 -37.59 -6.59
C ALA A 358 40.97 -36.28 -6.11
N GLY A 359 40.89 -35.20 -6.90
CA GLY A 359 41.31 -33.87 -6.49
C GLY A 359 42.80 -33.81 -6.14
N ASN A 360 43.12 -33.63 -4.85
CA ASN A 360 44.51 -33.53 -4.36
C ASN A 360 45.11 -34.88 -3.91
N ASP A 361 44.34 -35.97 -3.91
CA ASP A 361 44.84 -37.30 -3.54
C ASP A 361 45.59 -37.93 -4.73
N LYS A 362 46.87 -37.57 -4.85
CA LYS A 362 47.77 -38.03 -5.92
C LYS A 362 47.90 -39.57 -5.98
N PRO A 363 48.01 -40.30 -4.85
CA PRO A 363 47.94 -41.76 -4.85
C PRO A 363 46.66 -42.31 -5.50
N MET A 364 45.49 -41.77 -5.12
CA MET A 364 44.20 -42.22 -5.63
C MET A 364 44.04 -41.93 -7.13
N GLU A 365 44.41 -40.74 -7.57
CA GLU A 365 44.42 -40.32 -8.98
C GLU A 365 45.29 -41.26 -9.83
N ALA A 366 46.52 -41.54 -9.37
CA ALA A 366 47.44 -42.43 -10.06
C ALA A 366 46.90 -43.87 -10.16
N GLN A 367 46.28 -44.35 -9.09
CA GLN A 367 45.67 -45.68 -9.04
C GLN A 367 44.45 -45.78 -9.96
N ALA A 368 43.61 -44.74 -10.01
CA ALA A 368 42.46 -44.66 -10.88
C ALA A 368 42.87 -44.66 -12.36
N HIS A 369 43.87 -43.86 -12.75
CA HIS A 369 44.43 -43.89 -14.10
C HIS A 369 45.04 -45.26 -14.47
N TYR A 370 45.76 -45.88 -13.53
CA TYR A 370 46.30 -47.23 -13.74
C TYR A 370 45.18 -48.25 -13.96
N ASN A 371 44.12 -48.23 -13.15
CA ASN A 371 43.00 -49.15 -13.26
C ASN A 371 42.17 -48.89 -14.54
N ALA A 372 41.99 -47.63 -14.95
CA ALA A 372 41.38 -47.25 -16.22
C ALA A 372 42.16 -47.83 -17.41
N TYR A 373 43.48 -47.68 -17.42
CA TYR A 373 44.35 -48.28 -18.44
C TYR A 373 44.21 -49.80 -18.50
N ARG A 374 44.13 -50.47 -17.34
CA ARG A 374 43.95 -51.93 -17.27
C ARG A 374 42.58 -52.37 -17.80
N ALA A 375 41.50 -51.68 -17.45
CA ALA A 375 40.17 -51.95 -17.99
C ALA A 375 40.13 -51.79 -19.53
N ALA A 376 40.81 -50.77 -20.07
CA ALA A 376 40.95 -50.58 -21.51
C ALA A 376 41.70 -51.74 -22.20
N LEU A 377 42.74 -52.27 -21.57
CA LEU A 377 43.47 -53.44 -22.08
C LEU A 377 42.61 -54.72 -22.08
N GLU A 378 41.83 -54.96 -21.04
CA GLU A 378 40.91 -56.12 -20.98
C GLU A 378 39.79 -55.99 -22.03
N ARG A 379 39.28 -54.78 -22.26
CA ARG A 379 38.35 -54.48 -23.37
C ARG A 379 39.00 -54.78 -24.73
N ALA A 380 40.24 -54.34 -24.97
CA ALA A 380 40.94 -54.58 -26.23
C ALA A 380 41.29 -56.08 -26.42
N GLY A 381 41.59 -56.79 -25.33
CA GLY A 381 41.86 -58.23 -25.33
C GLY A 381 40.62 -59.08 -25.63
N THR A 382 39.45 -58.67 -25.15
CA THR A 382 38.14 -59.30 -25.45
C THR A 382 37.63 -58.93 -26.85
N ALA A 383 37.98 -57.75 -27.38
CA ALA A 383 37.58 -57.25 -28.70
C ALA A 383 38.38 -57.83 -29.89
N LYS A 384 38.97 -59.03 -29.77
CA LYS A 384 39.86 -59.59 -30.81
C LYS A 384 39.14 -60.08 -32.08
N THR A 385 38.67 -59.14 -32.88
CA THR A 385 39.06 -59.02 -34.29
C THR A 385 40.14 -57.96 -34.38
N ARG A 386 41.28 -58.31 -34.96
CA ARG A 386 42.61 -57.76 -34.65
C ARG A 386 42.98 -56.49 -35.43
N GLU A 387 42.02 -55.72 -35.94
CA GLU A 387 42.26 -54.58 -36.84
C GLU A 387 42.17 -53.19 -36.16
N ASP A 388 41.44 -53.04 -35.05
CA ASP A 388 41.18 -51.69 -34.50
C ASP A 388 42.27 -51.15 -33.55
N ALA A 389 43.17 -52.00 -33.06
CA ALA A 389 44.23 -51.59 -32.13
C ALA A 389 45.32 -50.73 -32.79
N GLN A 390 45.42 -50.74 -34.11
CA GLN A 390 46.42 -49.96 -34.85
C GLN A 390 45.98 -48.51 -35.12
N VAL A 391 44.67 -48.21 -35.04
CA VAL A 391 44.14 -46.86 -35.33
C VAL A 391 44.02 -46.00 -34.06
N ALA A 392 43.88 -46.61 -32.87
CA ALA A 392 43.61 -45.85 -31.64
C ALA A 392 44.85 -45.26 -30.94
N TYR A 393 46.07 -45.74 -31.24
CA TYR A 393 47.28 -45.34 -30.48
C TYR A 393 48.46 -44.82 -31.31
N GLY A 394 48.25 -44.48 -32.60
CA GLY A 394 49.16 -43.64 -33.41
C GLY A 394 50.66 -43.87 -33.19
N VAL A 395 51.20 -44.93 -33.82
CA VAL A 395 52.63 -45.01 -34.19
C VAL A 395 52.73 -44.71 -35.68
#